data_AF-A0A8B8DRH8-F1
#
_entry.id   AF-A0A8B8DRH8-F1
#
_cell.length_a   1.000
_cell.length_b   1.000
_cell.length_c   1.000
_cell.angle_alpha   90.00
_cell.angle_beta   90.00
_cell.angle_gamma   90.00
#
_symmetry.space_group_name_H-M   'P 1'
#
loop_
_entity.id
_entity.type
_entity.pdbx_description
1 polymer ?
#
loop_
_entity_poly.entity_id
_entity_poly.type
_entity_poly.pdbx_seq_one_letter_code
_entity_poly.pdbx_strand_id
1 'polypeptide(L)'
;MDMWGVFLWTGGGLCVVYVMLPFLLRLYPWLAHRIVFLHFVEHPKVIFKDLKKPESFGLKNTRNFYLDVDDESTVGVWHTLPSDCGEQIDDNDEFWEKKLQDGHPIILYLHGNSSSRAQPHRVELLKLLSKLNYHVLALDYRGFGDSTGFPSEDGCVADSYFLYKWIRKRSAESPVVIWGHSLGTGIGTKLTKQLCETGESPDGLILQAPFTNLKHLSKLHPFAALFRFLPWFDWTVPSALDRIGLHFKSDEHIASVTVPILLLHAEDDFTIPHELCELLHVEAKRVREITSGHIHFVSFDKKHKYGHNGLYRCPELPQHVTNFVASLKR
;
A
#
# COMPACT_ATOMS: atom_id res chain seq x y z
N MET A 1 18.02 -49.66 -3.26
CA MET A 1 16.77 -48.86 -3.26
C MET A 1 16.56 -48.43 -4.70
N ASP A 2 15.48 -48.87 -5.34
CA ASP A 2 15.27 -48.71 -6.78
C ASP A 2 15.08 -47.23 -7.15
N MET A 3 15.92 -46.73 -8.06
CA MET A 3 15.92 -45.35 -8.53
C MET A 3 14.58 -44.97 -9.17
N TRP A 4 13.88 -45.94 -9.78
CA TRP A 4 12.54 -45.76 -10.33
C TRP A 4 11.46 -45.63 -9.25
N GLY A 5 11.59 -46.37 -8.16
CA GLY A 5 10.72 -46.24 -6.99
C GLY A 5 10.86 -44.85 -6.35
N VAL A 6 12.10 -44.37 -6.17
CA VAL A 6 12.33 -43.02 -5.64
C VAL A 6 11.76 -41.96 -6.59
N PHE A 7 11.91 -42.10 -7.91
CA PHE A 7 11.39 -41.16 -8.90
C PHE A 7 9.85 -41.13 -8.95
N LEU A 8 9.18 -42.28 -8.84
CA LEU A 8 7.72 -42.39 -8.79
C LEU A 8 7.14 -41.85 -7.47
N TRP A 9 7.77 -42.12 -6.34
CA TRP A 9 7.35 -41.61 -5.04
C TRP A 9 7.58 -40.10 -4.90
N THR A 10 8.73 -39.61 -5.35
CA THR A 10 9.04 -38.16 -5.33
C THR A 10 8.25 -37.39 -6.37
N GLY A 11 8.14 -37.90 -7.60
CA GLY A 11 7.36 -37.28 -8.67
C GLY A 11 5.84 -37.31 -8.40
N GLY A 12 5.32 -38.44 -7.92
CA GLY A 12 3.93 -38.58 -7.51
C GLY A 12 3.58 -37.69 -6.32
N GLY A 13 4.44 -37.64 -5.30
CA GLY A 13 4.27 -36.75 -4.15
C GLY A 13 4.27 -35.26 -4.54
N LEU A 14 5.18 -34.86 -5.45
CA LEU A 14 5.23 -33.50 -5.98
C LEU A 14 3.98 -33.16 -6.80
N CYS A 15 3.47 -34.10 -7.60
CA CYS A 15 2.21 -33.91 -8.35
C CYS A 15 1.01 -33.76 -7.40
N VAL A 16 0.95 -34.52 -6.32
CA VAL A 16 -0.11 -34.40 -5.31
C VAL A 16 -0.05 -33.04 -4.63
N VAL A 17 1.12 -32.59 -4.18
CA VAL A 17 1.28 -31.26 -3.56
C VAL A 17 0.90 -30.15 -4.54
N TYR A 18 1.33 -30.28 -5.80
CA TYR A 18 1.03 -29.33 -6.87
C TYR A 18 -0.47 -29.24 -7.17
N VAL A 19 -1.19 -30.36 -7.26
CA VAL A 19 -2.64 -30.35 -7.47
C VAL A 19 -3.39 -29.91 -6.20
N MET A 20 -2.97 -30.33 -5.01
CA MET A 20 -3.70 -30.08 -3.77
C MET A 20 -3.57 -28.65 -3.24
N LEU A 21 -2.43 -27.97 -3.46
CA LEU A 21 -2.16 -26.65 -2.87
C LEU A 21 -3.22 -25.58 -3.24
N PRO A 22 -3.63 -25.40 -4.50
CA PRO A 22 -4.72 -24.48 -4.83
C PRO A 22 -6.06 -24.84 -4.17
N PHE A 23 -6.34 -26.14 -4.00
CA PHE A 23 -7.54 -26.60 -3.30
C PHE A 23 -7.46 -26.36 -1.80
N LEU A 24 -6.28 -26.49 -1.18
CA LEU A 24 -6.09 -26.15 0.23
C LEU A 24 -6.36 -24.67 0.48
N LEU A 25 -5.90 -23.77 -0.39
CA LEU A 25 -6.20 -22.34 -0.29
C LEU A 25 -7.69 -22.04 -0.43
N ARG A 26 -8.42 -22.85 -1.20
CA ARG A 26 -9.88 -22.81 -1.28
C ARG A 26 -10.54 -23.36 -0.01
N LEU A 27 -10.10 -24.51 0.50
CA LEU A 27 -10.70 -25.19 1.64
C LEU A 27 -10.45 -24.47 2.97
N TYR A 28 -9.35 -23.72 3.06
CA TYR A 28 -8.95 -22.98 4.25
C TYR A 28 -8.87 -21.48 3.95
N PRO A 29 -10.02 -20.76 3.94
CA PRO A 29 -10.06 -19.35 3.58
C PRO A 29 -9.20 -18.46 4.50
N TRP A 30 -8.99 -18.87 5.75
CA TRP A 30 -8.08 -18.19 6.70
C TRP A 30 -6.63 -18.09 6.19
N LEU A 31 -6.23 -18.98 5.27
CA LEU A 31 -4.87 -19.12 4.77
C LEU A 31 -4.69 -18.20 3.57
N ALA A 32 -5.69 -18.17 2.68
CA ALA A 32 -5.78 -17.16 1.63
C ALA A 32 -5.74 -15.75 2.24
N HIS A 33 -6.52 -15.51 3.29
CA HIS A 33 -6.50 -14.25 4.03
C HIS A 33 -5.10 -13.89 4.57
N ARG A 34 -4.46 -14.84 5.27
CA ARG A 34 -3.10 -14.68 5.80
C ARG A 34 -2.07 -14.42 4.69
N ILE A 35 -2.20 -15.05 3.52
CA ILE A 35 -1.30 -14.86 2.38
C ILE A 35 -1.48 -13.48 1.72
N VAL A 36 -2.69 -12.93 1.69
CA VAL A 36 -2.91 -11.59 1.13
C VAL A 36 -2.24 -10.53 2.01
N PHE A 37 -2.50 -10.55 3.32
CA PHE A 37 -2.00 -9.53 4.23
C PHE A 37 -0.55 -9.77 4.68
N LEU A 38 -0.14 -11.03 4.88
CA LEU A 38 1.15 -11.41 5.47
C LEU A 38 1.50 -10.65 6.77
N HIS A 39 0.49 -10.19 7.51
CA HIS A 39 0.65 -9.33 8.69
C HIS A 39 1.43 -10.00 9.83
N PHE A 40 1.51 -11.33 9.84
CA PHE A 40 2.32 -12.12 10.79
C PHE A 40 3.79 -12.28 10.36
N VAL A 41 4.15 -11.86 9.14
CA VAL A 41 5.52 -11.93 8.63
C VAL A 41 6.18 -10.59 8.84
N GLU A 42 7.16 -10.55 9.75
CA GLU A 42 7.94 -9.34 10.05
C GLU A 42 9.34 -9.42 9.43
N HIS A 43 9.86 -8.27 8.99
CA HIS A 43 11.18 -8.22 8.38
C HIS A 43 12.28 -8.43 9.45
N PRO A 44 13.38 -9.17 9.19
CA PRO A 44 14.40 -9.46 10.22
C PRO A 44 15.05 -8.23 10.85
N LYS A 45 15.16 -7.13 10.10
CA LYS A 45 15.65 -5.83 10.61
C LYS A 45 14.66 -5.06 11.49
N VAL A 46 13.41 -5.53 11.57
CA VAL A 46 12.30 -4.89 12.27
C VAL A 46 11.84 -5.71 13.47
N ILE A 47 11.80 -7.05 13.36
CA ILE A 47 11.21 -7.96 14.37
C ILE A 47 11.74 -7.81 15.80
N PHE A 48 12.96 -7.29 15.98
CA PHE A 48 13.57 -7.07 17.30
C PHE A 48 13.67 -5.59 17.69
N LYS A 49 13.03 -4.68 16.94
CA LYS A 49 13.07 -3.24 17.19
C LYS A 49 11.72 -2.74 17.68
N ASP A 50 11.78 -1.69 18.48
CA ASP A 50 10.60 -1.04 19.05
C ASP A 50 10.06 0.01 18.07
N LEU A 51 8.84 -0.19 17.58
CA LEU A 51 8.16 0.76 16.68
C LEU A 51 7.84 2.09 17.37
N LYS A 52 7.87 2.16 18.71
CA LYS A 52 7.78 3.42 19.47
C LYS A 52 9.01 4.31 19.32
N LYS A 53 10.10 3.78 18.77
CA LYS A 53 11.40 4.46 18.61
C LYS A 53 11.82 4.57 17.15
N PRO A 54 11.20 5.46 16.35
CA PRO A 54 11.54 5.70 14.94
C PRO A 54 13.04 5.98 14.71
N GLU A 55 13.72 6.60 15.69
CA GLU A 55 15.14 6.90 15.65
C GLU A 55 16.00 5.64 15.49
N SER A 56 15.54 4.49 16.01
CA SER A 56 16.21 3.19 15.86
C SER A 56 16.20 2.67 14.41
N PHE A 57 15.33 3.23 13.57
CA PHE A 57 15.24 2.98 12.13
C PHE A 57 15.93 4.08 11.30
N GLY A 58 16.52 5.07 11.95
CA GLY A 58 17.18 6.21 11.30
C GLY A 58 16.25 7.36 10.94
N LEU A 59 15.06 7.41 11.57
CA LEU A 59 14.10 8.51 11.42
C LEU A 59 14.19 9.42 12.66
N LYS A 60 15.06 10.43 12.62
CA LYS A 60 15.30 11.33 13.76
C LYS A 60 14.19 12.35 14.01
N ASN A 61 13.46 12.73 12.96
CA ASN A 61 12.44 13.78 13.00
C ASN A 61 11.04 13.18 12.88
N THR A 62 10.82 12.08 13.59
CA THR A 62 9.59 11.29 13.51
C THR A 62 9.10 10.95 14.90
N ARG A 63 7.87 11.32 15.23
CA ARG A 63 7.20 10.85 16.45
C ARG A 63 6.37 9.60 16.17
N ASN A 64 6.18 8.81 17.22
CA ASN A 64 5.22 7.72 17.25
C ASN A 64 4.04 8.08 18.16
N PHE A 65 2.82 7.81 17.72
CA PHE A 65 1.61 7.92 18.54
C PHE A 65 0.61 6.84 18.14
N TYR A 66 -0.44 6.70 18.93
CA TYR A 66 -1.50 5.71 18.71
C TYR A 66 -2.85 6.40 18.56
N LEU A 67 -3.71 5.79 17.75
CA LEU A 67 -5.08 6.25 17.54
C LEU A 67 -6.05 5.10 17.80
N ASP A 68 -7.02 5.32 18.69
CA ASP A 68 -8.14 4.41 18.90
C ASP A 68 -9.18 4.66 17.81
N VAL A 69 -9.25 3.74 16.84
CA VAL A 69 -10.13 3.84 15.66
C VAL A 69 -11.55 3.39 16.01
N ASP A 70 -11.65 2.36 16.85
CA ASP A 70 -12.88 1.80 17.39
C ASP A 70 -12.59 1.15 18.76
N ASP A 71 -13.62 0.63 19.43
CA ASP A 71 -13.51 0.06 20.78
C ASP A 71 -12.52 -1.13 20.87
N GLU A 72 -12.16 -1.76 19.75
CA GLU A 72 -11.33 -2.96 19.69
C GLU A 72 -9.96 -2.73 19.01
N SER A 73 -9.80 -1.60 18.29
CA SER A 73 -8.68 -1.36 17.38
C SER A 73 -7.94 -0.06 17.68
N THR A 74 -6.70 -0.19 18.12
CA THR A 74 -5.72 0.89 18.26
C THR A 74 -4.65 0.73 17.17
N VAL A 75 -4.41 1.78 16.39
CA VAL A 75 -3.43 1.77 15.30
C VAL A 75 -2.21 2.62 15.64
N GLY A 76 -1.02 2.09 15.38
CA GLY A 76 0.25 2.81 15.51
C GLY A 76 0.50 3.72 14.30
N VAL A 77 0.92 4.96 14.56
CA VAL A 77 1.16 5.97 13.53
C VAL A 77 2.52 6.63 13.74
N TRP A 78 3.27 6.80 12.66
CA TRP A 78 4.45 7.64 12.60
C TRP A 78 4.16 8.94 11.87
N HIS A 79 4.56 10.06 12.46
CA HIS A 79 4.52 11.38 11.80
C HIS A 79 5.95 11.89 11.64
N THR A 80 6.41 11.93 10.39
CA THR A 80 7.72 12.46 9.99
C THR A 80 7.58 13.89 9.51
N LEU A 81 8.42 14.80 10.02
CA LEU A 81 8.41 16.22 9.64
C LEU A 81 9.15 16.47 8.31
N PRO A 82 8.79 17.55 7.60
CA PRO A 82 9.63 18.18 6.58
C PRO A 82 11.06 18.39 7.07
N SER A 83 12.04 18.22 6.17
CA SER A 83 13.45 18.32 6.54
C SER A 83 13.89 19.74 6.95
N ASP A 84 13.15 20.75 6.50
CA ASP A 84 13.39 22.17 6.80
C ASP A 84 12.71 22.66 8.10
N CYS A 85 11.95 21.81 8.80
CA CYS A 85 11.29 22.18 10.06
C CYS A 85 12.24 22.47 11.24
N GLY A 86 13.56 22.31 11.07
CA GLY A 86 14.61 22.63 12.04
C GLY A 86 14.99 21.48 13.00
N GLU A 87 16.10 21.65 13.73
CA GLU A 87 16.65 20.65 14.67
C GLU A 87 16.06 20.70 16.09
N GLN A 88 15.41 21.82 16.46
CA GLN A 88 14.73 21.94 17.76
C GLN A 88 13.32 21.39 17.66
N ILE A 89 13.22 20.08 17.85
CA ILE A 89 11.95 19.35 17.94
C ILE A 89 11.55 19.30 19.42
N ASP A 90 10.37 19.84 19.72
CA ASP A 90 9.72 19.64 21.02
C ASP A 90 8.95 18.31 20.98
N ASP A 91 8.99 17.54 22.06
CA ASP A 91 8.31 16.25 22.19
C ASP A 91 6.82 16.41 22.57
N ASN A 92 6.35 17.65 22.78
CA ASN A 92 4.96 17.96 23.08
C ASN A 92 4.04 17.78 21.85
N ASP A 93 2.92 17.07 22.00
CA ASP A 93 1.92 16.87 20.95
C ASP A 93 1.42 18.17 20.31
N GLU A 94 1.27 19.25 21.08
CA GLU A 94 0.81 20.55 20.55
C GLU A 94 1.79 21.10 19.50
N PHE A 95 3.10 20.92 19.68
CA PHE A 95 4.10 21.34 18.71
C PHE A 95 3.88 20.63 17.37
N TRP A 96 3.75 19.31 17.41
CA TRP A 96 3.60 18.50 16.20
C TRP A 96 2.27 18.73 15.49
N GLU A 97 1.18 18.91 16.24
CA GLU A 97 -0.12 19.24 15.66
C GLU A 97 -0.12 20.63 15.01
N LYS A 98 0.52 21.61 15.65
CA LYS A 98 0.70 22.95 15.07
C LYS A 98 1.55 22.92 13.80
N LYS A 99 2.56 22.05 13.73
CA LYS A 99 3.40 21.90 12.54
C LYS A 99 2.61 21.46 11.30
N LEU A 100 1.54 20.69 11.44
CA LEU A 100 0.69 20.30 10.29
C LEU A 100 0.00 21.49 9.59
N GLN A 101 -0.01 22.67 10.21
CA GLN A 101 -0.62 23.90 9.69
C GLN A 101 0.38 24.82 8.98
N ASP A 102 1.62 24.37 8.74
CA ASP A 102 2.70 25.20 8.20
C ASP A 102 2.65 25.37 6.66
N GLY A 103 1.67 24.77 5.99
CA GLY A 103 1.47 24.84 4.54
C GLY A 103 2.27 23.82 3.75
N HIS A 104 3.10 22.99 4.39
CA HIS A 104 3.77 21.88 3.72
C HIS A 104 2.76 20.79 3.33
N PRO A 105 2.91 20.18 2.13
CA PRO A 105 2.10 19.03 1.75
C PRO A 105 2.20 17.88 2.76
N ILE A 106 1.08 17.22 3.00
CA ILE A 106 0.96 16.09 3.91
C ILE A 106 0.68 14.83 3.11
N ILE A 107 1.55 13.84 3.24
CA ILE A 107 1.38 12.51 2.64
C ILE A 107 0.80 11.55 3.70
N LEU A 108 -0.41 11.04 3.46
CA LEU A 108 -0.93 9.86 4.14
C LEU A 108 -0.40 8.62 3.42
N TYR A 109 0.60 7.95 4.01
CA TYR A 109 1.25 6.78 3.42
C TYR A 109 0.58 5.47 3.86
N LEU A 110 0.12 4.71 2.87
CA LEU A 110 -0.59 3.45 3.00
C LEU A 110 0.30 2.32 2.44
N HIS A 111 0.86 1.51 3.33
CA HIS A 111 1.86 0.51 2.97
C HIS A 111 1.29 -0.78 2.35
N GLY A 112 2.17 -1.56 1.73
CA GLY A 112 1.83 -2.86 1.15
C GLY A 112 1.62 -3.99 2.17
N ASN A 113 1.48 -5.22 1.69
CA ASN A 113 1.40 -6.38 2.57
C ASN A 113 2.72 -6.63 3.34
N SER A 114 2.64 -7.47 4.38
CA SER A 114 3.74 -7.86 5.25
C SER A 114 4.40 -6.72 6.06
N SER A 115 5.09 -7.12 7.12
CA SER A 115 5.93 -6.27 7.97
C SER A 115 5.10 -5.12 8.55
N SER A 116 5.71 -3.95 8.67
CA SER A 116 5.12 -2.76 9.27
C SER A 116 5.58 -1.50 8.56
N ARG A 117 5.13 -0.33 9.01
CA ARG A 117 5.60 1.01 8.59
C ARG A 117 7.12 1.15 8.64
N ALA A 118 7.80 0.32 9.44
CA ALA A 118 9.24 0.30 9.62
C ALA A 118 10.05 -0.56 8.63
N GLN A 119 9.41 -1.21 7.65
CA GLN A 119 10.16 -2.00 6.67
C GLN A 119 11.21 -1.13 5.95
N PRO A 120 12.44 -1.61 5.69
CA PRO A 120 13.54 -0.73 5.27
C PRO A 120 13.27 0.16 4.04
N HIS A 121 12.61 -0.37 3.00
CA HIS A 121 12.29 0.44 1.82
C HIS A 121 11.23 1.51 2.10
N ARG A 122 10.32 1.26 3.04
CA ARG A 122 9.30 2.23 3.48
C ARG A 122 9.98 3.36 4.25
N VAL A 123 10.89 3.02 5.18
CA VAL A 123 11.70 4.00 5.90
C VAL A 123 12.51 4.90 4.95
N GLU A 124 13.12 4.34 3.90
CA GLU A 124 13.84 5.15 2.92
C GLU A 124 12.91 6.05 2.09
N LEU A 125 11.69 5.60 1.77
CA LEU A 125 10.67 6.45 1.15
C LEU A 125 10.23 7.59 2.09
N LEU A 126 10.01 7.31 3.38
CA LEU A 126 9.69 8.34 4.38
C LEU A 126 10.78 9.42 4.45
N LYS A 127 12.05 9.02 4.45
CA LYS A 127 13.19 9.94 4.40
C LYS A 127 13.22 10.76 3.12
N LEU A 128 12.92 10.14 1.97
CA LEU A 128 12.86 10.83 0.69
C LEU A 128 11.77 11.91 0.71
N LEU A 129 10.56 11.57 1.16
CA LEU A 129 9.44 12.51 1.21
C LEU A 129 9.68 13.66 2.21
N SER A 130 10.29 13.36 3.37
CA SER A 130 10.74 14.40 4.32
C SER A 130 11.73 15.38 3.67
N LYS A 131 12.69 14.89 2.87
CA LYS A 131 13.63 15.73 2.09
C LYS A 131 12.97 16.56 1.00
N LEU A 132 11.76 16.21 0.57
CA LEU A 132 10.93 17.04 -0.32
C LEU A 132 10.07 18.05 0.44
N ASN A 133 10.35 18.20 1.74
CA ASN A 133 9.63 19.06 2.68
C ASN A 133 8.14 18.70 2.77
N TYR A 134 7.83 17.41 2.84
CA TYR A 134 6.49 16.92 3.13
C TYR A 134 6.40 16.36 4.54
N HIS A 135 5.26 16.59 5.18
CA HIS A 135 4.86 15.75 6.30
C HIS A 135 4.52 14.36 5.77
N VAL A 136 4.89 13.32 6.51
CA VAL A 136 4.50 11.95 6.18
C VAL A 136 3.86 11.32 7.40
N LEU A 137 2.59 10.94 7.28
CA LEU A 137 1.89 10.13 8.27
C LEU A 137 1.75 8.71 7.73
N ALA A 138 2.43 7.76 8.37
CA ALA A 138 2.40 6.34 8.02
C ALA A 138 1.79 5.56 9.18
N LEU A 139 0.66 4.89 8.94
CA LEU A 139 0.05 3.98 9.92
C LEU A 139 0.46 2.54 9.66
N ASP A 140 0.40 1.70 10.69
CA ASP A 140 0.16 0.27 10.52
C ASP A 140 -1.33 0.00 10.67
N TYR A 141 -1.94 -0.68 9.69
CA TYR A 141 -3.34 -1.10 9.79
C TYR A 141 -3.56 -2.02 10.99
N ARG A 142 -4.81 -2.19 11.42
CA ARG A 142 -5.18 -3.16 12.44
C ARG A 142 -4.58 -4.55 12.15
N GLY A 143 -3.90 -5.12 13.13
CA GLY A 143 -3.18 -6.38 13.06
C GLY A 143 -1.82 -6.37 12.34
N PHE A 144 -1.31 -5.21 11.91
CA PHE A 144 0.06 -5.02 11.43
C PHE A 144 0.94 -4.36 12.49
N GLY A 145 2.25 -4.63 12.46
CA GLY A 145 3.23 -4.02 13.35
C GLY A 145 2.83 -4.15 14.82
N ASP A 146 2.66 -3.00 15.49
CA ASP A 146 2.21 -2.89 16.88
C ASP A 146 0.74 -2.45 17.02
N SER A 147 -0.04 -2.44 15.94
CA SER A 147 -1.47 -2.17 15.95
C SER A 147 -2.27 -3.40 16.41
N THR A 148 -3.36 -3.18 17.15
CA THR A 148 -4.24 -4.27 17.62
C THR A 148 -5.22 -4.72 16.54
N GLY A 149 -5.99 -5.79 16.81
CA GLY A 149 -7.04 -6.28 15.93
C GLY A 149 -6.55 -7.24 14.84
N PHE A 150 -7.38 -7.41 13.80
CA PHE A 150 -7.12 -8.33 12.69
C PHE A 150 -7.45 -7.63 11.36
N PRO A 151 -6.58 -7.72 10.33
CA PRO A 151 -6.78 -6.95 9.12
C PRO A 151 -7.95 -7.49 8.31
N SER A 152 -8.70 -6.59 7.70
CA SER A 152 -9.65 -6.87 6.63
C SER A 152 -9.59 -5.71 5.65
N GLU A 153 -10.12 -5.86 4.43
CA GLU A 153 -10.12 -4.77 3.46
C GLU A 153 -10.85 -3.53 4.02
N ASP A 154 -12.06 -3.73 4.57
CA ASP A 154 -12.84 -2.64 5.16
C ASP A 154 -12.20 -2.08 6.43
N GLY A 155 -11.59 -2.93 7.26
CA GLY A 155 -10.89 -2.50 8.47
C GLY A 155 -9.69 -1.61 8.15
N CYS A 156 -8.86 -2.00 7.17
CA CYS A 156 -7.72 -1.17 6.76
C CYS A 156 -8.17 0.17 6.15
N VAL A 157 -9.28 0.19 5.41
CA VAL A 157 -9.86 1.43 4.88
C VAL A 157 -10.41 2.29 6.01
N ALA A 158 -11.07 1.71 7.01
CA ALA A 158 -11.59 2.43 8.18
C ALA A 158 -10.46 3.08 8.99
N ASP A 159 -9.36 2.35 9.24
CA ASP A 159 -8.17 2.89 9.91
C ASP A 159 -7.58 4.08 9.15
N SER A 160 -7.48 3.94 7.82
CA SER A 160 -6.96 4.98 6.93
C SER A 160 -7.89 6.19 6.87
N TYR A 161 -9.21 5.97 6.86
CA TYR A 161 -10.23 7.02 6.93
C TYR A 161 -10.13 7.80 8.23
N PHE A 162 -9.99 7.10 9.37
CA PHE A 162 -9.83 7.72 10.67
C PHE A 162 -8.60 8.62 10.72
N LEU A 163 -7.44 8.12 10.26
CA LEU A 163 -6.22 8.92 10.18
C LEU A 163 -6.37 10.11 9.22
N TYR A 164 -7.01 9.93 8.05
CA TYR A 164 -7.27 11.04 7.14
C TYR A 164 -8.10 12.15 7.81
N LYS A 165 -9.19 11.78 8.51
CA LYS A 165 -10.00 12.74 9.26
C LYS A 165 -9.22 13.41 10.39
N TRP A 166 -8.35 12.66 11.07
CA TRP A 166 -7.45 13.19 12.09
C TRP A 166 -6.50 14.24 11.52
N ILE A 167 -5.92 13.97 10.34
CA ILE A 167 -5.03 14.88 9.60
C ILE A 167 -5.79 16.13 9.16
N ARG A 168 -6.92 15.97 8.46
CA ARG A 168 -7.71 17.09 7.90
C ARG A 168 -8.18 18.08 8.95
N LYS A 169 -8.49 17.62 10.17
CA LYS A 169 -8.84 18.50 11.30
C LYS A 169 -7.68 19.39 11.76
N ARG A 170 -6.44 19.07 11.39
CA ARG A 170 -5.20 19.70 11.86
C ARG A 170 -4.34 20.27 10.75
N SER A 171 -4.68 20.04 9.49
CA SER A 171 -3.86 20.42 8.34
C SER A 171 -4.05 21.87 7.90
N ALA A 172 -5.05 22.59 8.43
CA ALA A 172 -5.49 23.86 7.85
C ALA A 172 -5.64 23.74 6.31
N GLU A 173 -5.04 24.64 5.55
CA GLU A 173 -5.03 24.66 4.08
C GLU A 173 -3.92 23.80 3.45
N SER A 174 -3.13 23.07 4.24
CA SER A 174 -2.07 22.20 3.72
C SER A 174 -2.67 21.10 2.84
N PRO A 175 -2.13 20.86 1.63
CA PRO A 175 -2.66 19.84 0.74
C PRO A 175 -2.39 18.45 1.30
N VAL A 176 -3.42 17.60 1.33
CA VAL A 176 -3.35 16.22 1.83
C VAL A 176 -3.44 15.26 0.65
N VAL A 177 -2.37 14.50 0.44
CA VAL A 177 -2.24 13.53 -0.64
C VAL A 177 -2.18 12.12 -0.06
N ILE A 178 -2.97 11.21 -0.60
CA ILE A 178 -2.92 9.79 -0.23
C ILE A 178 -1.87 9.10 -1.11
N TRP A 179 -0.92 8.39 -0.50
CA TRP A 179 0.05 7.57 -1.21
C TRP A 179 -0.14 6.10 -0.84
N GLY A 180 -0.62 5.29 -1.78
CA GLY A 180 -0.71 3.84 -1.63
C GLY A 180 0.46 3.12 -2.30
N HIS A 181 1.04 2.11 -1.63
CA HIS A 181 2.01 1.19 -2.24
C HIS A 181 1.51 -0.25 -2.21
N SER A 182 1.56 -0.96 -3.34
CA SER A 182 1.16 -2.36 -3.44
C SER A 182 -0.27 -2.58 -2.91
N LEU A 183 -0.48 -3.42 -1.89
CA LEU A 183 -1.79 -3.57 -1.22
C LEU A 183 -2.43 -2.23 -0.82
N GLY A 184 -1.62 -1.26 -0.37
CA GLY A 184 -2.06 0.08 -0.02
C GLY A 184 -2.69 0.86 -1.17
N THR A 185 -2.45 0.48 -2.44
CA THR A 185 -3.12 1.10 -3.59
C THR A 185 -4.60 0.78 -3.66
N GLY A 186 -5.00 -0.46 -3.33
CA GLY A 186 -6.40 -0.85 -3.23
C GLY A 186 -7.11 -0.10 -2.10
N ILE A 187 -6.46 -0.05 -0.94
CA ILE A 187 -6.95 0.67 0.26
C ILE A 187 -7.09 2.17 -0.05
N GLY A 188 -6.05 2.79 -0.61
CA GLY A 188 -6.03 4.21 -0.95
C GLY A 188 -7.06 4.59 -2.02
N THR A 189 -7.29 3.73 -3.02
CA THR A 189 -8.31 3.97 -4.05
C THR A 189 -9.71 3.95 -3.44
N LYS A 190 -10.01 2.94 -2.61
CA LYS A 190 -11.31 2.81 -1.94
C LYS A 190 -11.57 3.93 -0.93
N LEU A 191 -10.57 4.30 -0.13
CA LEU A 191 -10.62 5.46 0.76
C LEU A 191 -10.91 6.74 -0.04
N THR A 192 -10.17 6.98 -1.11
CA THR A 192 -10.35 8.20 -1.93
C THR A 192 -11.74 8.26 -2.55
N LYS A 193 -12.28 7.13 -3.05
CA LYS A 193 -13.67 7.04 -3.50
C LYS A 193 -14.64 7.50 -2.41
N GLN A 194 -14.54 6.94 -1.21
CA GLN A 194 -15.46 7.26 -0.11
C GLN A 194 -15.40 8.75 0.23
N LEU A 195 -14.21 9.34 0.28
CA LEU A 195 -14.01 10.76 0.53
C LEU A 195 -14.57 11.65 -0.58
N CYS A 196 -14.42 11.25 -1.85
CA CYS A 196 -14.99 11.98 -2.97
C CYS A 196 -16.52 11.97 -2.93
N GLU A 197 -17.12 10.83 -2.57
CA GLU A 197 -18.58 10.67 -2.46
C GLU A 197 -19.18 11.49 -1.31
N THR A 198 -18.41 11.74 -0.24
CA THR A 198 -18.85 12.59 0.89
C THR A 198 -18.48 14.06 0.75
N GLY A 199 -17.81 14.46 -0.35
CA GLY A 199 -17.34 15.84 -0.57
C GLY A 199 -16.13 16.23 0.27
N GLU A 200 -15.44 15.26 0.88
CA GLU A 200 -14.28 15.45 1.76
C GLU A 200 -12.97 15.04 1.08
N SER A 201 -12.91 15.17 -0.25
CA SER A 201 -11.83 14.66 -1.10
C SER A 201 -10.42 15.06 -0.63
N PRO A 202 -9.42 14.16 -0.75
CA PRO A 202 -8.02 14.57 -0.64
C PRO A 202 -7.65 15.50 -1.80
N ASP A 203 -6.47 16.11 -1.75
CA ASP A 203 -5.99 16.98 -2.83
C ASP A 203 -5.43 16.16 -4.01
N GLY A 204 -4.98 14.93 -3.77
CA GLY A 204 -4.52 14.02 -4.81
C GLY A 204 -4.32 12.58 -4.33
N LEU A 205 -4.12 11.67 -5.28
CA LEU A 205 -3.87 10.25 -5.05
C LEU A 205 -2.62 9.78 -5.81
N ILE A 206 -1.64 9.23 -5.09
CA ILE A 206 -0.45 8.59 -5.67
C ILE A 206 -0.58 7.08 -5.46
N LEU A 207 -0.51 6.31 -6.53
CA LEU A 207 -0.55 4.84 -6.50
C LEU A 207 0.77 4.28 -7.03
N GLN A 208 1.53 3.64 -6.14
CA GLN A 208 2.80 3.00 -6.45
C GLN A 208 2.62 1.48 -6.53
N ALA A 209 3.03 0.89 -7.65
CA ALA A 209 2.81 -0.52 -7.97
C ALA A 209 1.32 -0.95 -7.85
N PRO A 210 0.36 -0.23 -8.46
CA PRO A 210 -1.05 -0.57 -8.36
C PRO A 210 -1.43 -1.81 -9.17
N PHE A 211 -2.58 -2.36 -8.83
CA PHE A 211 -3.23 -3.44 -9.57
C PHE A 211 -4.71 -3.10 -9.80
N THR A 212 -5.36 -3.74 -10.77
CA THR A 212 -6.79 -3.47 -11.06
C THR A 212 -7.70 -3.98 -9.95
N ASN A 213 -7.58 -5.26 -9.59
CA ASN A 213 -8.27 -5.87 -8.46
C ASN A 213 -7.51 -7.13 -8.01
N LEU A 214 -7.75 -7.57 -6.77
CA LEU A 214 -7.02 -8.69 -6.17
C LEU A 214 -7.27 -10.01 -6.91
N LYS A 215 -8.49 -10.21 -7.44
CA LYS A 215 -8.83 -11.40 -8.23
C LYS A 215 -8.01 -11.45 -9.53
N HIS A 216 -7.89 -10.34 -10.25
CA HIS A 216 -7.11 -10.23 -11.47
C HIS A 216 -5.61 -10.39 -11.18
N LEU A 217 -5.12 -9.73 -10.13
CA LEU A 217 -3.75 -9.93 -9.65
C LEU A 217 -3.47 -11.40 -9.34
N SER A 218 -4.36 -12.10 -8.63
CA SER A 218 -4.17 -13.51 -8.28
C SER A 218 -4.03 -14.42 -9.49
N LYS A 219 -4.59 -14.06 -10.65
CA LYS A 219 -4.48 -14.82 -11.90
C LYS A 219 -3.18 -14.57 -12.65
N LEU A 220 -2.65 -13.35 -12.56
CA LEU A 220 -1.44 -12.93 -13.25
C LEU A 220 -0.17 -13.01 -12.39
N HIS A 221 -0.32 -13.16 -11.07
CA HIS A 221 0.81 -13.27 -10.15
C HIS A 221 1.76 -14.40 -10.58
N PRO A 222 3.09 -14.23 -10.52
CA PRO A 222 4.02 -15.27 -10.97
C PRO A 222 3.81 -16.64 -10.31
N PHE A 223 3.40 -16.68 -9.04
CA PHE A 223 3.00 -17.95 -8.39
C PHE A 223 1.84 -18.67 -9.09
N ALA A 224 0.88 -17.93 -9.65
CA ALA A 224 -0.20 -18.50 -10.44
C ALA A 224 0.26 -19.01 -11.80
N ALA A 225 1.42 -18.57 -12.31
CA ALA A 225 1.96 -19.07 -13.58
C ALA A 225 2.12 -20.59 -13.58
N LEU A 226 2.42 -21.16 -12.42
CA LEU A 226 2.52 -22.59 -12.22
C LEU A 226 1.17 -23.29 -12.32
N PHE A 227 0.03 -22.66 -12.00
CA PHE A 227 -1.28 -23.33 -11.88
C PHE A 227 -2.34 -22.84 -12.89
N ARG A 228 -2.13 -21.70 -13.56
CA ARG A 228 -3.16 -21.02 -14.37
C ARG A 228 -3.68 -21.78 -15.58
N PHE A 229 -2.94 -22.79 -16.04
CA PHE A 229 -3.36 -23.64 -17.17
C PHE A 229 -4.33 -24.75 -16.74
N LEU A 230 -4.55 -24.93 -15.43
CA LEU A 230 -5.46 -25.95 -14.92
C LEU A 230 -6.92 -25.50 -15.12
N PRO A 231 -7.83 -26.32 -15.69
CA PRO A 231 -9.22 -25.94 -15.98
C PRO A 231 -10.02 -25.45 -14.77
N TRP A 232 -9.65 -25.88 -13.57
CA TRP A 232 -10.30 -25.53 -12.30
C TRP A 232 -9.59 -24.38 -11.55
N PHE A 233 -8.55 -23.76 -12.11
CA PHE A 233 -7.79 -22.72 -11.41
C PHE A 233 -8.68 -21.57 -10.92
N ASP A 234 -9.63 -21.11 -11.73
CA ASP A 234 -10.58 -20.06 -11.36
C ASP A 234 -11.48 -20.44 -10.17
N TRP A 235 -11.73 -21.73 -9.99
CA TRP A 235 -12.45 -22.28 -8.83
C TRP A 235 -11.58 -22.40 -7.57
N THR A 236 -10.29 -22.05 -7.62
CA THR A 236 -9.36 -22.15 -6.47
C THR A 236 -9.15 -20.80 -5.79
N VAL A 237 -7.93 -20.24 -5.86
CA VAL A 237 -7.52 -18.98 -5.18
C VAL A 237 -8.45 -17.81 -5.51
N PRO A 238 -8.80 -17.52 -6.78
CA PRO A 238 -9.68 -16.39 -7.10
C PRO A 238 -11.03 -16.44 -6.38
N SER A 239 -11.68 -17.60 -6.37
CA SER A 239 -12.95 -17.79 -5.67
C SER A 239 -12.83 -17.90 -4.13
N ALA A 240 -11.63 -18.23 -3.62
CA ALA A 240 -11.37 -18.20 -2.19
C ALA A 240 -11.37 -16.76 -1.68
N LEU A 241 -10.74 -15.85 -2.44
CA LEU A 241 -10.71 -14.41 -2.18
C LEU A 241 -12.14 -13.82 -2.19
N ASP A 242 -12.95 -14.18 -3.18
CA ASP A 242 -14.35 -13.73 -3.26
C ASP A 242 -15.16 -14.16 -2.02
N ARG A 243 -14.94 -15.36 -1.49
CA ARG A 243 -15.68 -15.88 -0.32
C ARG A 243 -15.27 -15.22 1.00
N ILE A 244 -14.08 -14.66 1.09
CA ILE A 244 -13.60 -13.94 2.29
C ILE A 244 -13.77 -12.42 2.16
N GLY A 245 -14.41 -11.95 1.09
CA GLY A 245 -14.67 -10.53 0.87
C GLY A 245 -13.41 -9.69 0.60
N LEU A 246 -12.30 -10.31 0.15
CA LEU A 246 -11.09 -9.59 -0.23
C LEU A 246 -11.09 -9.38 -1.74
N HIS A 247 -11.37 -8.16 -2.18
CA HIS A 247 -11.52 -7.85 -3.59
C HIS A 247 -10.57 -6.75 -4.07
N PHE A 248 -10.35 -5.70 -3.26
CA PHE A 248 -9.52 -4.52 -3.56
C PHE A 248 -9.77 -3.99 -4.99
N LYS A 249 -11.02 -3.65 -5.29
CA LYS A 249 -11.51 -3.35 -6.64
C LYS A 249 -11.14 -1.94 -7.10
N SER A 250 -9.85 -1.67 -7.29
CA SER A 250 -9.38 -0.37 -7.76
C SER A 250 -9.98 0.01 -9.11
N ASP A 251 -10.17 -0.94 -10.02
CA ASP A 251 -10.85 -0.75 -11.31
C ASP A 251 -12.31 -0.28 -11.20
N GLU A 252 -13.06 -0.77 -10.21
CA GLU A 252 -14.41 -0.27 -9.94
C GLU A 252 -14.39 1.06 -9.18
N HIS A 253 -13.52 1.18 -8.18
CA HIS A 253 -13.50 2.34 -7.28
C HIS A 253 -12.94 3.61 -7.94
N ILE A 254 -12.02 3.47 -8.89
CA ILE A 254 -11.37 4.61 -9.56
C ILE A 254 -12.36 5.46 -10.38
N ALA A 255 -13.51 4.91 -10.77
CA ALA A 255 -14.58 5.65 -11.45
C ALA A 255 -15.12 6.82 -10.62
N SER A 256 -15.23 6.65 -9.29
CA SER A 256 -15.69 7.69 -8.37
C SER A 256 -14.57 8.59 -7.86
N VAL A 257 -13.31 8.34 -8.23
CA VAL A 257 -12.17 9.15 -7.78
C VAL A 257 -12.04 10.40 -8.64
N THR A 258 -12.46 11.54 -8.11
CA THR A 258 -12.51 12.81 -8.87
C THR A 258 -11.23 13.64 -8.78
N VAL A 259 -10.31 13.31 -7.86
CA VAL A 259 -9.06 14.04 -7.63
C VAL A 259 -7.96 13.68 -8.65
N PRO A 260 -6.92 14.50 -8.86
CA PRO A 260 -5.78 14.11 -9.69
C PRO A 260 -5.10 12.82 -9.19
N ILE A 261 -4.62 11.99 -10.12
CA ILE A 261 -4.00 10.69 -9.83
C ILE A 261 -2.61 10.60 -10.47
N LEU A 262 -1.61 10.16 -9.70
CA LEU A 262 -0.29 9.78 -10.20
C LEU A 262 -0.08 8.28 -10.03
N LEU A 263 0.10 7.56 -11.14
CA LEU A 263 0.48 6.15 -11.15
C LEU A 263 2.00 6.02 -11.33
N LEU A 264 2.64 5.20 -10.50
CA LEU A 264 4.08 4.94 -10.52
C LEU A 264 4.33 3.43 -10.58
N HIS A 265 5.04 2.92 -11.59
CA HIS A 265 5.31 1.48 -11.70
C HIS A 265 6.66 1.16 -12.33
N ALA A 266 7.39 0.20 -11.77
CA ALA A 266 8.65 -0.28 -12.35
C ALA A 266 8.38 -1.45 -13.31
N GLU A 267 8.89 -1.41 -14.54
CA GLU A 267 8.69 -2.47 -15.53
C GLU A 267 9.27 -3.83 -15.09
N ASP A 268 10.25 -3.84 -14.17
CA ASP A 268 10.84 -5.05 -13.60
C ASP A 268 10.18 -5.51 -12.29
N ASP A 269 8.94 -5.09 -12.02
CA ASP A 269 8.16 -5.54 -10.88
C ASP A 269 7.70 -7.00 -11.06
N PHE A 270 8.38 -7.92 -10.37
CA PHE A 270 8.02 -9.34 -10.34
C PHE A 270 6.94 -9.69 -9.31
N THR A 271 6.44 -8.74 -8.51
CA THR A 271 5.36 -8.99 -7.55
C THR A 271 4.02 -8.60 -8.17
N ILE A 272 3.94 -7.38 -8.71
CA ILE A 272 2.75 -6.86 -9.40
C ILE A 272 3.13 -6.62 -10.86
N PRO A 273 2.63 -7.45 -11.80
CA PRO A 273 2.89 -7.26 -13.22
C PRO A 273 2.55 -5.84 -13.68
N HIS A 274 3.47 -5.21 -14.41
CA HIS A 274 3.35 -3.82 -14.90
C HIS A 274 2.07 -3.60 -15.72
N GLU A 275 1.64 -4.62 -16.46
CA GLU A 275 0.45 -4.61 -17.30
C GLU A 275 -0.82 -4.31 -16.50
N LEU A 276 -0.89 -4.65 -15.20
CA LEU A 276 -2.04 -4.32 -14.37
C LEU A 276 -2.16 -2.81 -14.10
N CYS A 277 -1.04 -2.10 -14.00
CA CYS A 277 -1.04 -0.64 -13.86
C CYS A 277 -1.44 0.04 -15.18
N GLU A 278 -0.95 -0.46 -16.31
CA GLU A 278 -1.35 0.02 -17.64
C GLU A 278 -2.86 -0.15 -17.86
N LEU A 279 -3.41 -1.31 -17.51
CA LEU A 279 -4.84 -1.57 -17.60
C LEU A 279 -5.65 -0.65 -16.68
N LEU A 280 -5.20 -0.43 -15.44
CA LEU A 280 -5.86 0.51 -14.53
C LEU A 280 -5.81 1.94 -15.08
N HIS A 281 -4.71 2.35 -15.70
CA HIS A 281 -4.57 3.67 -16.33
C HIS A 281 -5.57 3.88 -17.47
N VAL A 282 -5.67 2.89 -18.37
CA VAL A 282 -6.63 2.90 -19.48
C VAL A 282 -8.06 2.93 -18.95
N GLU A 283 -8.37 2.09 -17.97
CA GLU A 283 -9.70 2.02 -17.37
C GLU A 283 -10.08 3.35 -16.71
N ALA A 284 -9.19 3.92 -15.89
CA ALA A 284 -9.41 5.21 -15.25
C ALA A 284 -9.67 6.33 -16.26
N LYS A 285 -8.96 6.37 -17.38
CA LYS A 285 -9.23 7.34 -18.47
C LYS A 285 -10.59 7.14 -19.14
N ARG A 286 -11.10 5.90 -19.13
CA ARG A 286 -12.38 5.53 -19.74
C ARG A 286 -13.57 5.84 -18.82
N VAL A 287 -13.44 5.57 -17.52
CA VAL A 287 -14.58 5.62 -16.58
C VAL A 287 -14.70 6.92 -15.80
N ARG A 288 -13.62 7.70 -15.67
CA ARG A 288 -13.64 8.96 -14.94
C ARG A 288 -14.19 10.08 -15.82
N GLU A 289 -14.94 10.99 -15.22
CA GLU A 289 -15.47 12.15 -15.93
C GLU A 289 -14.34 13.07 -16.42
N ILE A 290 -14.57 13.77 -17.54
CA ILE A 290 -13.61 14.74 -18.11
C ILE A 290 -13.27 15.87 -17.12
N THR A 291 -14.22 16.20 -16.24
CA THR A 291 -14.10 17.19 -15.16
C THR A 291 -13.27 16.71 -13.98
N SER A 292 -12.97 15.41 -13.90
CA SER A 292 -12.11 14.86 -12.86
C SER A 292 -10.65 15.27 -13.08
N GLY A 293 -9.87 15.32 -12.00
CA GLY A 293 -8.45 15.64 -12.05
C GLY A 293 -7.66 14.70 -12.96
N HIS A 294 -6.62 15.22 -13.61
CA HIS A 294 -5.82 14.46 -14.56
C HIS A 294 -5.21 13.20 -13.94
N ILE A 295 -5.11 12.14 -14.77
CA ILE A 295 -4.36 10.93 -14.42
C ILE A 295 -3.05 10.89 -15.20
N HIS A 296 -1.94 10.90 -14.48
CA HIS A 296 -0.60 10.77 -15.02
C HIS A 296 -0.02 9.40 -14.69
N PHE A 297 0.62 8.76 -15.66
CA PHE A 297 1.28 7.47 -15.46
C PHE A 297 2.76 7.59 -15.80
N VAL A 298 3.60 7.22 -14.85
CA VAL A 298 5.05 7.14 -14.98
C VAL A 298 5.47 5.68 -14.85
N SER A 299 6.02 5.16 -15.94
CA SER A 299 6.67 3.86 -15.97
C SER A 299 8.18 4.02 -15.87
N PHE A 300 8.83 3.16 -15.08
CA PHE A 300 10.27 3.17 -14.88
C PHE A 300 10.91 1.95 -15.54
N ASP A 301 11.81 2.22 -16.51
CA ASP A 301 12.46 1.23 -17.37
C ASP A 301 13.17 0.12 -16.56
N LYS A 302 12.91 -1.13 -16.96
CA LYS A 302 13.45 -2.34 -16.31
C LYS A 302 14.98 -2.36 -16.19
N LYS A 303 15.72 -1.61 -17.02
CA LYS A 303 17.19 -1.53 -16.95
C LYS A 303 17.71 -1.03 -15.60
N HIS A 304 16.90 -0.25 -14.88
CA HIS A 304 17.27 0.35 -13.60
C HIS A 304 17.11 -0.60 -12.41
N LYS A 305 16.47 -1.75 -12.60
CA LYS A 305 16.34 -2.81 -11.59
C LYS A 305 15.70 -2.32 -10.29
N TYR A 306 14.62 -1.54 -10.38
CA TYR A 306 13.93 -1.00 -9.22
C TYR A 306 13.08 -2.07 -8.53
N GLY A 307 12.41 -2.92 -9.31
CA GLY A 307 11.47 -3.93 -8.84
C GLY A 307 10.34 -3.33 -8.00
N HIS A 308 9.67 -4.19 -7.23
CA HIS A 308 8.46 -3.82 -6.48
C HIS A 308 8.66 -2.73 -5.42
N ASN A 309 9.82 -2.73 -4.76
CA ASN A 309 10.08 -1.94 -3.56
C ASN A 309 11.14 -0.85 -3.74
N GLY A 310 11.80 -0.78 -4.90
CA GLY A 310 13.04 -0.02 -5.05
C GLY A 310 12.89 1.37 -5.66
N LEU A 311 11.67 1.85 -5.92
CA LEU A 311 11.46 3.15 -6.57
C LEU A 311 12.00 4.34 -5.75
N TYR A 312 12.14 4.23 -4.43
CA TYR A 312 12.80 5.27 -3.61
C TYR A 312 14.27 5.51 -4.00
N ARG A 313 14.90 4.61 -4.75
CA ARG A 313 16.27 4.74 -5.28
C ARG A 313 16.32 5.47 -6.62
N CYS A 314 15.17 5.75 -7.23
CA CYS A 314 15.06 6.39 -8.53
C CYS A 314 15.36 7.90 -8.39
N PRO A 315 16.36 8.44 -9.11
CA PRO A 315 16.71 9.85 -9.02
C PRO A 315 15.64 10.77 -9.62
N GLU A 316 14.82 10.28 -10.56
CA GLU A 316 13.74 11.04 -11.18
C GLU A 316 12.45 11.06 -10.33
N LEU A 317 12.28 10.11 -9.41
CA LEU A 317 11.06 10.01 -8.58
C LEU A 317 10.74 11.31 -7.83
N PRO A 318 11.69 11.98 -7.14
CA PRO A 318 11.46 13.29 -6.54
C PRO A 318 10.80 14.31 -7.46
N GLN A 319 11.29 14.43 -8.70
CA GLN A 319 10.78 15.41 -9.65
C GLN A 319 9.33 15.11 -10.05
N HIS A 320 9.00 13.84 -10.31
CA HIS A 320 7.63 13.44 -10.64
C HIS A 320 6.66 13.73 -9.50
N VAL A 321 7.05 13.41 -8.26
CA VAL A 321 6.23 13.65 -7.07
C VAL A 321 6.06 15.16 -6.84
N THR A 322 7.14 15.95 -6.89
CA THR A 322 7.06 17.40 -6.67
C THR A 322 6.24 18.10 -7.74
N ASN A 323 6.38 17.72 -9.02
CA ASN A 323 5.55 18.26 -10.10
C ASN A 323 4.07 17.94 -9.89
N PHE A 324 3.76 16.70 -9.51
CA PHE A 324 2.38 16.31 -9.23
C PHE A 324 1.81 17.11 -8.07
N VAL A 325 2.48 17.16 -6.92
CA VAL A 325 2.01 17.89 -5.74
C VAL A 325 1.89 19.40 -6.00
N ALA A 326 2.81 19.99 -6.76
CA ALA A 326 2.73 21.39 -7.16
C ALA A 326 1.52 21.68 -8.05
N SER A 327 1.10 20.72 -8.91
CA SER A 327 -0.09 20.86 -9.75
C SER A 327 -1.43 20.81 -8.98
N LEU A 328 -1.41 20.39 -7.71
CA LEU A 328 -2.61 20.32 -6.86
C LEU A 328 -2.94 21.66 -6.20
N LYS A 329 -1.95 22.56 -6.08
CA LYS A 329 -2.13 23.88 -5.46
C LYS A 329 -3.02 24.74 -6.36
N ARG A 330 -4.17 25.15 -5.82
CA ARG A 330 -5.14 26.02 -6.49
C ARG A 330 -4.70 27.47 -6.48
#